data_AF-A0A4S3J6J4-F1
#
_entry.id   AF-A0A4S3J6J4-F1
#
_cell.length_a   1.000
_cell.length_b   1.000
_cell.length_c   1.000
_cell.angle_alpha   90.00
_cell.angle_beta   90.00
_cell.angle_gamma   90.00
#
_symmetry.space_group_name_H-M   'P 1'
#
loop_
_entity.id
_entity.type
_entity.pdbx_description
1 polymer ?
#
loop_
_entity_poly.entity_id
_entity_poly.type
_entity_poly.pdbx_seq_one_letter_code
_entity_poly.pdbx_strand_id
1 'polypeptide(L)'
;MDPFTKLPPELLAKILVYTADFSAVESIISASSRVNTVFRAQPTIVRDLISFDPITSLPEIQIMCHNISLIRTLSAQFPSLADYQQRCENNPPIKYTEELASFILHLVARTQRLACACLTLIQQNFVSALNEIDAGDISASNRVQIACEPFSFTEEYRVYSSLWHLQHYSSLREAATERWHWDEISISGLDKYNKWNRTDVQRAEKMWTTAALLSDLGLSPIYGHYPFQHQQIYLAQDPEGEESSRAAWTFLNATPLPFFQSFDLPPGQDMTRSSPIWTPPSPPPETEATKAWSLGAESRQRLPTHLGIFKIASSMASIQRLPSSYSFVDFKQWRRLGVVVWDAWRMYRIGLFEGLPRSPGEVIPTPEGGYLTVLPRDPDERAQIPSVNYKSRWLALIG
;
A
#
# COMPACT_ATOMS: atom_id res chain seq x y z
N MET A 1 17.06 32.98 -13.85
CA MET A 1 18.30 32.38 -14.41
C MET A 1 18.37 30.95 -13.94
N ASP A 2 18.71 30.01 -14.82
CA ASP A 2 18.88 28.60 -14.46
C ASP A 2 20.18 28.44 -13.62
N PRO A 3 20.09 28.07 -12.33
CA PRO A 3 21.25 27.95 -11.45
C PRO A 3 22.20 26.82 -11.84
N PHE A 4 21.72 25.83 -12.61
CA PHE A 4 22.50 24.66 -13.02
C PHE A 4 23.44 24.95 -14.19
N THR A 5 23.29 26.10 -14.87
CA THR A 5 24.12 26.49 -16.03
C THR A 5 25.61 26.58 -15.74
N LYS A 6 25.99 26.87 -14.49
CA LYS A 6 27.40 26.99 -14.06
C LYS A 6 28.00 25.69 -13.54
N LEU A 7 27.19 24.65 -13.33
CA LEU A 7 27.64 23.40 -12.75
C LEU A 7 28.15 22.44 -13.83
N PRO A 8 29.27 21.73 -13.58
CA PRO A 8 29.76 20.69 -14.47
C PRO A 8 28.80 19.48 -14.50
N PRO A 9 28.70 18.75 -15.63
CA PRO A 9 27.79 17.60 -15.78
C PRO A 9 27.90 16.55 -14.68
N GLU A 10 29.11 16.30 -14.17
CA GLU A 10 29.38 15.30 -13.14
C GLU A 10 28.74 15.68 -11.80
N LEU A 11 28.70 16.98 -11.48
CA LEU A 11 28.00 17.46 -10.29
C LEU A 11 26.49 17.41 -10.48
N LEU A 12 25.99 17.70 -11.69
CA LEU A 12 24.55 17.57 -11.99
C LEU A 12 24.09 16.12 -11.88
N ALA A 13 24.87 15.16 -12.40
CA ALA A 13 24.58 13.74 -12.25
C ALA A 13 24.54 13.31 -10.77
N LYS A 14 25.50 13.78 -9.95
CA LYS A 14 25.48 13.54 -8.50
C LYS A 14 24.27 14.17 -7.82
N ILE A 15 23.92 15.42 -8.15
CA ILE A 15 22.73 16.08 -7.61
C ILE A 15 21.49 15.24 -7.91
N LEU A 16 21.35 14.76 -9.15
CA LEU A 16 20.23 13.90 -9.51
C LEU A 16 20.20 12.64 -8.65
N VAL A 17 21.30 11.86 -8.60
CA VAL A 17 21.36 10.59 -7.85
C VAL A 17 21.13 10.76 -6.34
N TYR A 18 21.63 11.84 -5.73
CA TYR A 18 21.49 12.09 -4.29
C TYR A 18 20.23 12.87 -3.92
N THR A 19 19.41 13.28 -4.90
CA THR A 19 18.08 13.80 -4.61
C THR A 19 17.20 12.60 -4.29
N ALA A 20 16.90 12.40 -3.01
CA ALA A 20 16.13 11.25 -2.52
C ALA A 20 14.65 11.25 -2.97
N ASP A 21 14.18 12.34 -3.57
CA ASP A 21 12.79 12.54 -4.01
C ASP A 21 12.69 12.47 -5.54
N PHE A 22 12.00 11.44 -6.05
CA PHE A 22 11.78 11.27 -7.50
C PHE A 22 10.97 12.42 -8.10
N SER A 23 10.00 12.96 -7.36
CA SER A 23 9.20 14.10 -7.80
C SER A 23 10.03 15.38 -7.91
N ALA A 24 10.99 15.58 -7.01
CA ALA A 24 11.95 16.68 -7.09
C ALA A 24 12.90 16.50 -8.28
N VAL A 25 13.41 15.29 -8.51
CA VAL A 25 14.25 14.98 -9.68
C VAL A 25 13.52 15.30 -10.99
N GLU A 26 12.28 14.84 -11.13
CA GLU A 26 11.45 15.12 -12.31
C GLU A 26 11.21 16.63 -12.50
N SER A 27 10.97 17.35 -11.39
CA SER A 27 10.77 18.80 -11.41
C SER A 27 12.04 19.55 -11.83
N ILE A 28 13.22 19.15 -11.34
CA ILE A 28 14.51 19.76 -11.70
C ILE A 28 14.81 19.53 -13.18
N ILE A 29 14.60 18.31 -13.68
CA ILE A 29 14.77 17.97 -15.11
C ILE A 29 13.84 18.82 -15.98
N SER A 30 12.58 18.99 -15.56
CA SER A 30 11.60 19.80 -16.28
C SER A 30 11.94 21.30 -16.25
N ALA A 31 12.53 21.79 -15.16
CA ALA A 31 12.86 23.20 -14.97
C ALA A 31 14.18 23.63 -15.63
N SER A 32 15.14 22.71 -15.85
CA SER A 32 16.46 23.00 -16.42
C SER A 32 16.77 22.15 -17.65
N SER A 33 16.88 22.80 -18.81
CA SER A 33 17.32 22.16 -20.05
C SER A 33 18.73 21.56 -19.95
N ARG A 34 19.60 22.17 -19.14
CA ARG A 34 20.96 21.65 -18.87
C ARG A 34 20.90 20.34 -18.10
N VAL A 35 20.09 20.27 -17.04
CA VAL A 35 19.93 19.03 -16.26
C VAL A 35 19.27 17.94 -17.10
N ASN A 36 18.25 18.27 -17.88
CA ASN A 36 17.62 17.35 -18.83
C ASN A 36 18.64 16.76 -19.82
N THR A 37 19.54 17.59 -20.35
CA THR A 37 20.60 17.13 -21.26
C THR A 37 21.54 16.12 -20.58
N VAL A 38 21.92 16.36 -19.32
CA VAL A 38 22.76 15.43 -18.54
C VAL A 38 22.03 14.12 -18.27
N PHE A 39 20.75 14.17 -17.88
CA PHE A 39 19.93 12.99 -17.65
C PHE A 39 19.81 12.12 -18.91
N ARG A 40 19.50 12.74 -20.06
CA ARG A 40 19.39 12.05 -21.35
C ARG A 40 20.71 11.43 -21.80
N ALA A 41 21.83 12.09 -21.54
CA ALA A 41 23.16 11.56 -21.84
C ALA A 41 23.58 10.40 -20.92
N GLN A 42 22.98 10.26 -19.73
CA GLN A 42 23.29 9.20 -18.77
C GLN A 42 22.01 8.51 -18.24
N PRO A 43 21.33 7.70 -19.08
CA PRO A 43 20.09 7.03 -18.67
C PRO A 43 20.23 6.11 -17.45
N THR A 44 21.45 5.68 -17.11
CA THR A 44 21.73 4.84 -15.92
C THR A 44 21.48 5.56 -14.60
N ILE A 45 21.38 6.90 -14.58
CA ILE A 45 21.05 7.67 -13.38
C ILE A 45 19.74 7.18 -12.73
N VAL A 46 18.74 6.79 -13.54
CA VAL A 46 17.45 6.31 -13.02
C VAL A 46 17.58 5.01 -12.23
N ARG A 47 18.50 4.12 -12.65
CA ARG A 47 18.77 2.86 -11.96
C ARG A 47 19.42 3.13 -10.61
N ASP A 48 20.35 4.07 -10.57
CA ASP A 48 21.05 4.42 -9.34
C ASP A 48 20.07 5.10 -8.36
N LEU A 49 19.18 5.98 -8.84
CA LEU A 49 18.07 6.55 -8.06
C LEU A 49 17.19 5.48 -7.40
N ILE A 50 16.71 4.50 -8.18
CA ILE A 50 15.93 3.35 -7.68
C ILE A 50 16.71 2.55 -6.62
N SER A 51 18.03 2.47 -6.75
CA SER A 51 18.87 1.69 -5.83
C SER A 51 19.13 2.41 -4.51
N PHE A 52 19.02 3.74 -4.46
CA PHE A 52 19.23 4.52 -3.23
C PHE A 52 17.96 4.76 -2.41
N ASP A 53 16.78 4.69 -3.02
CA ASP A 53 15.52 4.90 -2.32
C ASP A 53 15.14 3.70 -1.42
N PRO A 54 14.71 3.91 -0.16
CA PRO A 54 14.48 2.82 0.80
C PRO A 54 13.44 1.78 0.40
N ILE A 55 12.46 2.13 -0.44
CA ILE A 55 11.39 1.22 -0.85
C ILE A 55 11.67 0.61 -2.22
N THR A 56 12.04 1.41 -3.20
CA THR A 56 12.29 0.96 -4.57
C THR A 56 13.58 0.15 -4.70
N SER A 57 14.50 0.24 -3.74
CA SER A 57 15.67 -0.66 -3.63
C SER A 57 15.29 -2.08 -3.21
N LEU A 58 14.07 -2.32 -2.72
CA LEU A 58 13.64 -3.65 -2.29
C LEU A 58 13.46 -4.59 -3.50
N PRO A 59 13.93 -5.85 -3.43
CA PRO A 59 13.91 -6.76 -4.58
C PRO A 59 12.53 -6.93 -5.21
N GLU A 60 11.48 -7.06 -4.40
CA GLU A 60 10.12 -7.21 -4.91
C GLU A 60 9.62 -5.98 -5.70
N ILE A 61 10.04 -4.77 -5.32
CA ILE A 61 9.66 -3.54 -6.01
C ILE A 61 10.47 -3.38 -7.28
N GLN A 62 11.76 -3.72 -7.24
CA GLN A 62 12.61 -3.77 -8.43
C GLN A 62 12.07 -4.75 -9.48
N ILE A 63 11.58 -5.92 -9.06
CA ILE A 63 10.94 -6.89 -9.95
C ILE A 63 9.68 -6.28 -10.60
N MET A 64 8.85 -5.57 -9.83
CA MET A 64 7.66 -4.92 -10.38
C MET A 64 8.02 -3.81 -11.38
N CYS A 65 8.99 -2.96 -11.03
CA CYS A 65 9.50 -1.91 -11.92
C CYS A 65 10.07 -2.51 -13.21
N HIS A 66 10.82 -3.60 -13.10
CA HIS A 66 11.35 -4.35 -14.23
C HIS A 66 10.24 -4.88 -15.13
N ASN A 67 9.25 -5.57 -14.56
CA ASN A 67 8.14 -6.16 -15.30
C ASN A 67 7.32 -5.09 -16.03
N ILE A 68 7.05 -3.94 -15.38
CA ILE A 68 6.39 -2.80 -16.04
C ILE A 68 7.24 -2.24 -17.18
N SER A 69 8.56 -2.17 -16.99
CA SER A 69 9.50 -1.73 -18.04
C SER A 69 9.53 -2.70 -19.23
N LEU A 70 9.45 -4.01 -18.99
CA LEU A 70 9.30 -5.02 -20.04
C LEU A 70 8.01 -4.82 -20.83
N ILE A 71 6.89 -4.57 -20.14
CA ILE A 71 5.62 -4.27 -20.81
C ILE A 71 5.77 -3.03 -21.69
N ARG A 72 6.35 -1.93 -21.20
CA ARG A 72 6.41 -0.69 -21.99
C ARG A 72 7.44 -0.68 -23.12
N THR A 73 8.39 -1.61 -23.13
CA THR A 73 9.34 -1.74 -24.23
C THR A 73 8.60 -2.04 -25.54
N LEU A 74 8.64 -1.11 -26.51
CA LEU A 74 7.81 -1.17 -27.74
C LEU A 74 8.06 -2.40 -28.62
N SER A 75 9.27 -2.97 -28.57
CA SER A 75 9.60 -4.21 -29.30
C SER A 75 9.09 -5.47 -28.61
N ALA A 76 8.54 -5.38 -27.39
CA ALA A 76 8.05 -6.53 -26.67
C ALA A 76 6.65 -6.93 -27.17
N GLN A 77 6.56 -8.14 -27.72
CA GLN A 77 5.31 -8.86 -27.95
C GLN A 77 5.36 -10.17 -27.19
N PHE A 78 4.36 -10.41 -26.35
CA PHE A 78 4.18 -11.69 -25.68
C PHE A 78 2.91 -12.33 -26.25
N PRO A 79 2.98 -13.54 -26.83
CA PRO A 79 1.82 -14.17 -27.45
C PRO A 79 0.77 -14.63 -26.43
N SER A 80 1.20 -14.96 -25.21
CA SER A 80 0.32 -15.45 -24.15
C SER A 80 0.78 -15.02 -22.75
N LEU A 81 -0.07 -15.25 -21.76
CA LEU A 81 0.29 -15.08 -20.36
C LEU A 81 1.48 -15.97 -19.96
N ALA A 82 1.52 -17.21 -20.45
CA ALA A 82 2.58 -18.17 -20.12
C ALA A 82 3.94 -17.67 -20.62
N ASP A 83 4.00 -17.14 -21.84
CA ASP A 83 5.24 -16.58 -22.40
C ASP A 83 5.72 -15.37 -21.62
N TYR A 84 4.79 -14.49 -21.22
CA TYR A 84 5.12 -13.33 -20.40
C TYR A 84 5.65 -13.74 -19.02
N GLN A 85 5.01 -14.72 -18.36
CA GLN A 85 5.44 -15.26 -17.08
C GLN A 85 6.85 -15.85 -17.17
N GLN A 86 7.10 -16.68 -18.18
CA GLN A 86 8.41 -17.26 -18.43
C GLN A 86 9.47 -16.17 -18.66
N ARG A 87 9.12 -15.07 -19.33
CA ARG A 87 10.05 -13.95 -19.50
C ARG A 87 10.36 -13.25 -18.19
N CYS A 88 9.36 -13.00 -17.36
CA CYS A 88 9.55 -12.38 -16.04
C CYS A 88 10.46 -13.25 -15.15
N GLU A 89 10.26 -14.58 -15.17
CA GLU A 89 11.10 -15.53 -14.41
C GLU A 89 12.56 -15.54 -14.85
N ASN A 90 12.81 -15.37 -16.15
CA ASN A 90 14.18 -15.31 -16.70
C ASN A 90 14.89 -13.97 -16.43
N ASN A 91 14.18 -12.93 -15.99
CA ASN A 91 14.70 -11.60 -15.64
C ASN A 91 15.75 -11.06 -16.65
N PRO A 92 15.38 -10.90 -17.93
CA PRO A 92 16.32 -10.53 -18.99
C PRO A 92 16.89 -9.12 -18.74
N PRO A 93 18.17 -8.85 -19.01
CA PRO A 93 18.73 -7.52 -18.80
C PRO A 93 18.01 -6.48 -19.67
N ILE A 94 17.59 -5.38 -19.05
CA ILE A 94 16.97 -4.24 -19.73
C ILE A 94 18.06 -3.21 -20.07
N LYS A 95 18.15 -2.85 -21.36
CA LYS A 95 18.99 -1.73 -21.80
C LYS A 95 18.26 -0.42 -21.55
N TYR A 96 18.82 0.43 -20.69
CA TYR A 96 18.27 1.75 -20.39
C TYR A 96 18.50 2.70 -21.57
N THR A 97 17.47 2.89 -22.40
CA THR A 97 17.43 3.98 -23.39
C THR A 97 16.98 5.28 -22.73
N GLU A 98 17.12 6.40 -23.43
CA GLU A 98 16.62 7.70 -22.98
C GLU A 98 15.10 7.67 -22.73
N GLU A 99 14.32 7.07 -23.65
CA GLU A 99 12.87 7.01 -23.50
C GLU A 99 12.48 6.14 -22.30
N LEU A 100 13.15 5.00 -22.14
CA LEU A 100 12.85 4.09 -21.04
C LEU A 100 13.23 4.70 -19.69
N ALA A 101 14.38 5.38 -19.59
CA ALA A 101 14.77 6.05 -18.35
C ALA A 101 13.79 7.18 -17.99
N SER A 102 13.33 7.94 -18.98
CA SER A 102 12.31 8.98 -18.77
C SER A 102 10.98 8.39 -18.32
N PHE A 103 10.55 7.29 -18.94
CA PHE A 103 9.35 6.55 -18.53
C PHE A 103 9.46 6.04 -17.10
N ILE A 104 10.57 5.39 -16.74
CA ILE A 104 10.78 4.85 -15.40
C ILE A 104 10.78 5.99 -14.37
N LEU A 105 11.47 7.10 -14.64
CA LEU A 105 11.47 8.26 -13.74
C LEU A 105 10.05 8.79 -13.50
N HIS A 106 9.27 8.94 -14.57
CA HIS A 106 7.88 9.38 -14.47
C HIS A 106 7.03 8.40 -13.66
N LEU A 107 7.21 7.09 -13.89
CA LEU A 107 6.52 6.03 -13.18
C LEU A 107 6.80 6.07 -11.67
N VAL A 108 8.07 6.18 -11.26
CA VAL A 108 8.45 6.22 -9.84
C VAL A 108 8.00 7.51 -9.17
N ALA A 109 8.14 8.65 -9.84
CA ALA A 109 7.68 9.95 -9.34
C ALA A 109 6.15 9.97 -9.15
N ARG A 110 5.39 9.47 -10.13
CA ARG A 110 3.93 9.33 -10.00
C ARG A 110 3.56 8.39 -8.86
N THR A 111 4.24 7.26 -8.72
CA THR A 111 4.00 6.31 -7.63
C THR A 111 4.22 6.96 -6.26
N GLN A 112 5.29 7.74 -6.11
CA GLN A 112 5.56 8.49 -4.88
C GLN A 112 4.46 9.51 -4.57
N ARG A 113 4.03 10.31 -5.56
CA ARG A 113 2.94 11.27 -5.38
C ARG A 113 1.65 10.61 -4.93
N LEU A 114 1.27 9.52 -5.59
CA LEU A 114 0.07 8.75 -5.23
C LEU A 114 0.19 8.14 -3.83
N ALA A 115 1.36 7.62 -3.46
CA ALA A 115 1.60 7.09 -2.12
C ALA A 115 1.42 8.19 -1.06
N CYS A 116 2.05 9.35 -1.26
CA CYS A 116 1.92 10.49 -0.36
C CYS A 116 0.47 10.98 -0.25
N ALA A 117 -0.25 11.04 -1.37
CA ALA A 117 -1.66 11.42 -1.40
C ALA A 117 -2.54 10.41 -0.63
N CYS A 118 -2.39 9.12 -0.89
CA CYS A 118 -3.11 8.06 -0.18
C CYS A 118 -2.83 8.09 1.33
N LEU A 119 -1.56 8.25 1.72
CA LEU A 119 -1.13 8.33 3.11
C LEU A 119 -1.66 9.60 3.80
N THR A 120 -1.67 10.73 3.11
CA THR A 120 -2.26 11.97 3.64
C THR A 120 -3.76 11.78 3.87
N LEU A 121 -4.48 11.24 2.90
CA LEU A 121 -5.93 11.04 2.96
C LEU A 121 -6.32 10.08 4.10
N ILE A 122 -5.67 8.92 4.19
CA ILE A 122 -5.95 7.95 5.25
C ILE A 122 -5.68 8.52 6.66
N GLN A 123 -4.61 9.31 6.83
CA GLN A 123 -4.34 9.96 8.11
C GLN A 123 -5.39 11.02 8.44
N GLN A 124 -5.80 11.84 7.48
CA GLN A 124 -6.87 12.82 7.67
C GLN A 124 -8.20 12.17 8.08
N ASN A 125 -8.59 11.10 7.38
CA ASN A 125 -9.80 10.34 7.69
C ASN A 125 -9.71 9.73 9.10
N PHE A 126 -8.57 9.12 9.42
CA PHE A 126 -8.35 8.47 10.71
C PHE A 126 -8.31 9.46 11.88
N VAL A 127 -7.63 10.59 11.72
CA VAL A 127 -7.61 11.69 12.70
C VAL A 127 -9.01 12.27 12.90
N SER A 128 -9.78 12.46 11.82
CA SER A 128 -11.15 12.96 11.91
C SER A 128 -12.03 12.02 12.73
N ALA A 129 -12.01 10.71 12.41
CA ALA A 129 -12.72 9.70 13.18
C ALA A 129 -12.28 9.65 14.66
N LEU A 130 -10.99 9.79 14.94
CA LEU A 130 -10.47 9.82 16.31
C LEU A 130 -10.86 11.08 17.09
N ASN A 131 -11.19 12.20 16.44
CA ASN A 131 -11.66 13.41 17.12
C ASN A 131 -13.11 13.33 17.56
N GLU A 132 -13.92 12.50 16.91
CA GLU A 132 -15.36 12.38 17.20
C GLU A 132 -15.67 11.46 18.38
N ILE A 133 -14.74 10.59 18.75
CA ILE A 133 -14.88 9.67 19.89
C ILE A 133 -14.46 10.43 21.16
N ASP A 134 -15.04 10.16 22.32
CA ASP A 134 -14.45 10.64 23.58
C ASP A 134 -13.19 9.83 23.94
N ALA A 135 -12.15 10.49 24.43
CA ALA A 135 -11.02 9.82 25.05
C ALA A 135 -11.48 9.27 26.42
N GLY A 136 -12.15 8.12 26.44
CA GLY A 136 -12.48 7.43 27.68
C GLY A 136 -11.21 6.98 28.44
N ASP A 137 -11.38 6.47 29.65
CA ASP A 137 -10.31 6.17 30.64
C ASP A 137 -9.18 5.23 30.19
N ILE A 138 -9.25 4.67 28.98
CA ILE A 138 -8.40 3.57 28.50
C ILE A 138 -7.74 3.90 27.14
N SER A 139 -7.88 5.12 26.64
CA SER A 139 -7.18 5.61 25.45
C SER A 139 -6.19 6.70 25.85
N ALA A 140 -5.05 6.77 25.17
CA ALA A 140 -4.07 7.81 25.45
C ALA A 140 -4.68 9.18 25.15
N SER A 141 -4.55 10.14 26.09
CA SER A 141 -5.07 11.50 25.92
C SER A 141 -4.48 12.22 24.69
N ASN A 142 -3.35 11.74 24.17
CA ASN A 142 -2.65 12.23 22.99
C ASN A 142 -2.88 11.37 21.72
N ARG A 143 -3.92 10.54 21.65
CA ARG A 143 -4.14 9.61 20.51
C ARG A 143 -4.18 10.29 19.14
N VAL A 144 -4.73 11.50 19.06
CA VAL A 144 -4.78 12.29 17.82
C VAL A 144 -3.38 12.73 17.41
N GLN A 145 -2.57 13.18 18.38
CA GLN A 145 -1.17 13.52 18.15
C GLN A 145 -0.38 12.30 17.66
N ILE A 146 -0.61 11.13 18.25
CA ILE A 146 0.01 9.86 17.82
C ILE A 146 -0.41 9.50 16.38
N ALA A 147 -1.69 9.67 16.04
CA ALA A 147 -2.18 9.42 14.68
C ALA A 147 -1.52 10.36 13.64
N CYS A 148 -1.18 11.59 14.05
CA CYS A 148 -0.48 12.58 13.22
C CYS A 148 1.05 12.35 13.12
N GLU A 149 1.64 11.43 13.88
CA GLU A 149 3.08 11.16 13.78
C GLU A 149 3.47 10.67 12.37
N PRO A 150 4.72 10.91 11.91
CA PRO A 150 5.20 10.43 10.62
C PRO A 150 4.98 8.93 10.44
N PHE A 151 4.73 8.50 9.20
CA PHE A 151 4.53 7.10 8.88
C PHE A 151 5.79 6.27 9.16
N SER A 152 5.60 5.05 9.64
CA SER A 152 6.71 4.10 9.73
C SER A 152 7.04 3.55 8.34
N PHE A 153 8.26 3.05 8.18
CA PHE A 153 8.69 2.37 6.95
C PHE A 153 7.69 1.29 6.48
N THR A 154 7.11 0.53 7.42
CA THR A 154 6.18 -0.54 7.05
C THR A 154 4.81 -0.02 6.61
N GLU A 155 4.35 1.10 7.17
CA GLU A 155 3.11 1.75 6.78
C GLU A 155 3.24 2.28 5.35
N GLU A 156 4.33 2.98 5.05
CA GLU A 156 4.62 3.46 3.69
C GLU A 156 4.79 2.31 2.70
N TYR A 157 5.62 1.32 3.04
CA TYR A 157 5.86 0.16 2.18
C TYR A 157 4.55 -0.53 1.75
N ARG A 158 3.56 -0.63 2.63
CA ARG A 158 2.27 -1.28 2.31
C ARG A 158 1.52 -0.53 1.20
N VAL A 159 1.54 0.80 1.22
CA VAL A 159 0.91 1.63 0.18
C VAL A 159 1.71 1.56 -1.11
N TYR A 160 3.04 1.74 -1.05
CA TYR A 160 3.90 1.62 -2.23
C TYR A 160 3.79 0.26 -2.91
N SER A 161 3.93 -0.83 -2.14
CA SER A 161 3.81 -2.19 -2.67
C SER A 161 2.46 -2.40 -3.35
N SER A 162 1.37 -1.91 -2.74
CA SER A 162 0.04 -1.96 -3.35
C SER A 162 -0.04 -1.21 -4.67
N LEU A 163 0.49 0.02 -4.73
CA LEU A 163 0.54 0.81 -5.97
C LEU A 163 1.35 0.13 -7.07
N TRP A 164 2.49 -0.48 -6.75
CA TRP A 164 3.30 -1.21 -7.72
C TRP A 164 2.57 -2.41 -8.31
N HIS A 165 1.84 -3.16 -7.48
CA HIS A 165 1.02 -4.28 -7.94
C HIS A 165 -0.16 -3.81 -8.81
N LEU A 166 -0.89 -2.77 -8.39
CA LEU A 166 -1.99 -2.20 -9.16
C LEU A 166 -1.53 -1.67 -10.52
N GLN A 167 -0.38 -1.00 -10.57
CA GLN A 167 0.22 -0.50 -11.80
C GLN A 167 0.72 -1.62 -12.72
N HIS A 168 1.38 -2.65 -12.17
CA HIS A 168 1.81 -3.81 -12.93
C HIS A 168 0.61 -4.55 -13.53
N TYR A 169 -0.40 -4.86 -12.70
CA TYR A 169 -1.61 -5.53 -13.15
C TYR A 169 -2.32 -4.74 -14.25
N SER A 170 -2.50 -3.43 -14.06
CA SER A 170 -3.22 -2.59 -15.01
C SER A 170 -2.45 -2.43 -16.33
N SER A 171 -1.13 -2.17 -16.27
CA SER A 171 -0.29 -2.09 -17.47
C SER A 171 -0.27 -3.40 -18.25
N LEU A 172 -0.28 -4.54 -17.54
CA LEU A 172 -0.29 -5.86 -18.17
C LEU A 172 -1.64 -6.14 -18.82
N ARG A 173 -2.75 -5.81 -18.15
CA ARG A 173 -4.11 -6.00 -18.69
C ARG A 173 -4.31 -5.14 -19.93
N GLU A 174 -3.95 -3.85 -19.88
CA GLU A 174 -3.97 -2.92 -21.01
C GLU A 174 -3.16 -3.47 -22.19
N ALA A 175 -1.90 -3.88 -21.96
CA ALA A 175 -1.05 -4.44 -23.00
C ALA A 175 -1.61 -5.74 -23.59
N ALA A 176 -2.15 -6.62 -22.75
CA ALA A 176 -2.74 -7.89 -23.16
C ALA A 176 -3.99 -7.69 -24.03
N THR A 177 -4.85 -6.74 -23.68
CA THR A 177 -6.11 -6.51 -24.41
C THR A 177 -5.92 -5.64 -25.65
N GLU A 178 -5.14 -4.57 -25.55
CA GLU A 178 -5.07 -3.52 -26.56
C GLU A 178 -3.92 -3.67 -27.55
N ARG A 179 -2.80 -4.30 -27.14
CA ARG A 179 -1.59 -4.37 -27.98
C ARG A 179 -1.25 -5.79 -28.43
N TRP A 180 -1.30 -6.76 -27.53
CA TRP A 180 -0.94 -8.15 -27.82
C TRP A 180 -2.14 -9.01 -28.21
N HIS A 181 -3.35 -8.54 -27.92
CA HIS A 181 -4.62 -9.22 -28.21
C HIS A 181 -4.63 -10.69 -27.76
N TRP A 182 -4.29 -10.89 -26.49
CA TRP A 182 -4.30 -12.20 -25.86
C TRP A 182 -5.67 -12.88 -25.97
N ASP A 183 -5.65 -14.21 -26.06
CA ASP A 183 -6.86 -15.01 -26.04
C ASP A 183 -7.58 -14.96 -24.68
N GLU A 184 -8.84 -15.40 -24.67
CA GLU A 184 -9.68 -15.42 -23.47
C GLU A 184 -9.06 -16.29 -22.35
N ILE A 185 -8.33 -17.34 -22.71
CA ILE A 185 -7.63 -18.22 -21.77
C ILE A 185 -6.55 -17.44 -21.02
N SER A 186 -5.74 -16.66 -21.72
CA SER A 186 -4.67 -15.83 -21.16
C SER A 186 -5.24 -14.67 -20.34
N ILE A 187 -6.32 -14.03 -20.79
CA ILE A 187 -7.00 -12.97 -20.03
C ILE A 187 -7.63 -13.52 -18.75
N SER A 188 -8.35 -14.65 -18.82
CA SER A 188 -8.89 -15.31 -17.63
C SER A 188 -7.77 -15.83 -16.69
N GLY A 189 -6.64 -16.24 -17.26
CA GLY A 189 -5.42 -16.54 -16.51
C GLY A 189 -4.89 -15.32 -15.75
N LEU A 190 -4.95 -14.14 -16.36
CA LEU A 190 -4.52 -12.89 -15.75
C LEU A 190 -5.43 -12.46 -14.59
N ASP A 191 -6.73 -12.79 -14.61
CA ASP A 191 -7.61 -12.55 -13.46
C ASP A 191 -7.13 -13.28 -12.19
N LYS A 192 -6.34 -14.36 -12.35
CA LYS A 192 -5.67 -15.08 -11.25
C LYS A 192 -4.33 -14.43 -10.85
N TYR A 193 -4.14 -13.14 -11.13
CA TYR A 193 -2.92 -12.38 -10.84
C TYR A 193 -2.42 -12.58 -9.40
N ASN A 194 -3.34 -12.56 -8.43
CA ASN A 194 -3.02 -12.74 -7.01
C ASN A 194 -2.34 -14.09 -6.75
N LYS A 195 -2.81 -15.17 -7.39
CA LYS A 195 -2.18 -16.49 -7.29
C LYS A 195 -0.80 -16.51 -7.91
N TRP A 196 -0.64 -15.93 -9.10
CA TRP A 196 0.63 -15.88 -9.80
C TRP A 196 1.69 -15.08 -9.03
N ASN A 197 1.34 -13.89 -8.53
CA ASN A 197 2.25 -13.03 -7.77
C ASN A 197 2.35 -13.40 -6.28
N ARG A 198 1.89 -14.60 -5.89
CA ARG A 198 1.91 -15.10 -4.48
C ARG A 198 1.35 -14.06 -3.50
N THR A 199 0.33 -13.34 -3.94
CA THR A 199 -0.38 -12.34 -3.15
C THR A 199 -1.47 -13.06 -2.39
N ASP A 200 -1.25 -13.23 -1.09
CA ASP A 200 -2.28 -13.75 -0.20
C ASP A 200 -3.48 -12.77 -0.12
N VAL A 201 -4.59 -13.27 0.40
CA VAL A 201 -5.82 -12.49 0.46
C VAL A 201 -5.72 -11.24 1.33
N GLN A 202 -4.77 -11.20 2.27
CA GLN A 202 -4.57 -10.05 3.13
C GLN A 202 -3.77 -8.95 2.43
N ARG A 203 -2.79 -9.32 1.60
CA ARG A 203 -2.11 -8.39 0.69
C ARG A 203 -3.07 -7.88 -0.37
N ALA A 204 -3.97 -8.73 -0.87
CA ALA A 204 -5.04 -8.28 -1.75
C ALA A 204 -5.88 -7.18 -1.08
N GLU A 205 -6.21 -7.31 0.21
CA GLU A 205 -6.95 -6.24 0.89
C GLU A 205 -6.16 -4.92 1.00
N LYS A 206 -4.82 -4.95 1.13
CA LYS A 206 -4.00 -3.73 1.07
C LYS A 206 -4.12 -3.05 -0.30
N MET A 207 -4.15 -3.83 -1.38
CA MET A 207 -4.34 -3.34 -2.74
C MET A 207 -5.74 -2.77 -2.95
N TRP A 208 -6.76 -3.44 -2.43
CA TRP A 208 -8.15 -2.95 -2.46
C TRP A 208 -8.34 -1.67 -1.66
N THR A 209 -7.73 -1.58 -0.48
CA THR A 209 -7.69 -0.36 0.33
C THR A 209 -7.04 0.78 -0.44
N THR A 210 -5.87 0.54 -1.03
CA THR A 210 -5.17 1.55 -1.84
C THR A 210 -6.00 1.97 -3.05
N ALA A 211 -6.68 1.03 -3.71
CA ALA A 211 -7.56 1.34 -4.83
C ALA A 211 -8.77 2.18 -4.42
N ALA A 212 -9.36 1.92 -3.25
CA ALA A 212 -10.44 2.73 -2.70
C ALA A 212 -9.99 4.16 -2.40
N LEU A 213 -8.79 4.33 -1.80
CA LEU A 213 -8.20 5.65 -1.57
C LEU A 213 -7.94 6.39 -2.89
N LEU A 214 -7.44 5.70 -3.91
CA LEU A 214 -7.29 6.28 -5.25
C LEU A 214 -8.64 6.68 -5.86
N SER A 215 -9.69 5.89 -5.63
CA SER A 215 -11.05 6.24 -6.06
C SER A 215 -11.53 7.54 -5.41
N ASP A 216 -11.29 7.69 -4.12
CA ASP A 216 -11.66 8.90 -3.36
C ASP A 216 -10.82 10.12 -3.80
N LEU A 217 -9.60 9.89 -4.30
CA LEU A 217 -8.74 10.90 -4.94
C LEU A 217 -9.13 11.21 -6.40
N GLY A 218 -10.18 10.57 -6.93
CA GLY A 218 -10.75 10.87 -8.26
C GLY A 218 -10.41 9.90 -9.37
N LEU A 219 -9.64 8.84 -9.11
CA LEU A 219 -9.44 7.78 -10.10
C LEU A 219 -10.71 6.92 -10.22
N SER A 220 -10.83 6.18 -11.32
CA SER A 220 -11.98 5.29 -11.57
C SER A 220 -11.52 3.84 -11.70
N PRO A 221 -11.27 3.15 -10.57
CA PRO A 221 -10.99 1.72 -10.59
C PRO A 221 -12.21 0.92 -11.08
N ILE A 222 -11.95 -0.14 -11.84
CA ILE A 222 -12.93 -1.19 -12.17
C ILE A 222 -12.61 -2.41 -11.30
N TYR A 223 -13.50 -2.74 -10.38
CA TYR A 223 -13.33 -3.89 -9.48
C TYR A 223 -13.95 -5.15 -10.09
N GLY A 224 -13.19 -6.23 -10.17
CA GLY A 224 -13.69 -7.50 -10.72
C GLY A 224 -14.19 -8.51 -9.68
N HIS A 225 -14.88 -8.06 -8.62
CA HIS A 225 -15.63 -9.02 -7.79
C HIS A 225 -16.92 -9.42 -8.51
N TYR A 226 -17.28 -10.70 -8.39
CA TYR A 226 -18.47 -11.24 -9.04
C TYR A 226 -19.62 -11.29 -8.03
N PRO A 227 -20.81 -10.76 -8.38
CA PRO A 227 -21.92 -10.56 -7.44
C PRO A 227 -22.44 -11.85 -6.77
N PHE A 228 -22.25 -13.02 -7.40
CA PHE A 228 -22.85 -14.28 -6.95
C PHE A 228 -21.93 -15.21 -6.15
N GLN A 229 -20.75 -14.74 -5.72
CA GLN A 229 -19.77 -15.70 -5.21
C GLN A 229 -20.14 -16.36 -3.87
N HIS A 230 -20.98 -15.80 -2.98
CA HIS A 230 -21.27 -16.41 -1.65
C HIS A 230 -22.71 -16.21 -1.14
N GLN A 231 -23.21 -17.15 -0.33
CA GLN A 231 -24.54 -17.18 0.33
C GLN A 231 -24.81 -16.06 1.37
N GLN A 232 -24.00 -15.00 1.42
CA GLN A 232 -24.18 -13.87 2.34
C GLN A 232 -25.02 -12.77 1.68
N ILE A 233 -26.33 -13.01 1.60
CA ILE A 233 -27.33 -12.21 0.88
C ILE A 233 -27.35 -10.72 1.28
N TYR A 234 -26.91 -10.38 2.50
CA TYR A 234 -27.02 -9.02 3.06
C TYR A 234 -25.84 -8.08 2.75
N LEU A 235 -24.68 -8.61 2.33
CA LEU A 235 -23.46 -7.83 2.07
C LEU A 235 -23.04 -7.82 0.60
N ALA A 236 -23.76 -8.53 -0.26
CA ALA A 236 -23.44 -8.73 -1.67
C ALA A 236 -24.59 -8.21 -2.56
N GLN A 237 -24.76 -6.89 -2.56
CA GLN A 237 -25.60 -6.19 -3.55
C GLN A 237 -24.83 -5.12 -4.32
N ASP A 238 -23.51 -5.00 -4.09
CA ASP A 238 -22.69 -4.04 -4.84
C ASP A 238 -22.64 -4.46 -6.32
N PRO A 239 -22.90 -3.53 -7.26
CA PRO A 239 -22.77 -3.78 -8.68
C PRO A 239 -21.37 -4.30 -9.06
N GLU A 240 -21.32 -5.15 -10.08
CA GLU A 240 -20.05 -5.53 -10.71
C GLU A 240 -19.34 -4.27 -11.23
N GLY A 241 -18.02 -4.20 -11.03
CA GLY A 241 -17.23 -3.02 -11.37
C GLY A 241 -17.08 -1.99 -10.25
N GLU A 242 -17.96 -2.00 -9.24
CA GLU A 242 -17.89 -1.07 -8.10
C GLU A 242 -17.10 -1.64 -6.93
N GLU A 243 -16.72 -0.81 -5.97
CA GLU A 243 -16.07 -1.29 -4.76
C GLU A 243 -17.01 -2.20 -3.95
N SER A 244 -16.55 -3.40 -3.57
CA SER A 244 -17.33 -4.28 -2.71
C SER A 244 -17.27 -3.86 -1.24
N SER A 245 -18.39 -3.94 -0.56
CA SER A 245 -18.52 -3.80 0.90
C SER A 245 -17.85 -4.96 1.65
N ARG A 246 -17.45 -6.03 0.97
CA ARG A 246 -16.74 -7.15 1.59
C ARG A 246 -15.23 -6.96 1.56
N ALA A 247 -14.56 -7.42 2.60
CA ALA A 247 -13.10 -7.54 2.59
C ALA A 247 -12.62 -8.60 1.59
N ALA A 248 -11.47 -8.37 0.96
CA ALA A 248 -10.85 -9.18 -0.07
C ALA A 248 -10.55 -10.61 0.40
N TRP A 249 -10.30 -10.79 1.69
CA TRP A 249 -10.13 -12.12 2.31
C TRP A 249 -11.39 -12.96 2.40
N THR A 250 -12.53 -12.44 1.95
CA THR A 250 -13.75 -13.21 1.79
C THR A 250 -13.94 -13.68 0.34
N PHE A 251 -13.11 -13.22 -0.61
CA PHE A 251 -13.18 -13.65 -2.00
C PHE A 251 -12.24 -14.82 -2.29
N LEU A 252 -12.45 -15.45 -3.44
CA LEU A 252 -11.54 -16.48 -3.93
C LEU A 252 -10.19 -15.87 -4.30
N ASN A 253 -9.09 -16.61 -4.13
CA ASN A 253 -7.75 -16.17 -4.56
C ASN A 253 -7.65 -15.86 -6.06
N ALA A 254 -8.61 -16.33 -6.86
CA ALA A 254 -8.72 -16.07 -8.29
C ALA A 254 -9.42 -14.74 -8.61
N THR A 255 -9.81 -13.96 -7.60
CA THR A 255 -10.46 -12.66 -7.81
C THR A 255 -9.43 -11.67 -8.35
N PRO A 256 -9.73 -10.99 -9.48
CA PRO A 256 -8.83 -10.01 -10.06
C PRO A 256 -8.60 -8.81 -9.13
N LEU A 257 -7.48 -8.14 -9.33
CA LEU A 257 -7.22 -6.85 -8.69
C LEU A 257 -8.06 -5.74 -9.33
N PRO A 258 -8.28 -4.62 -8.62
CA PRO A 258 -8.87 -3.42 -9.22
C PRO A 258 -8.02 -2.96 -10.41
N PHE A 259 -8.66 -2.75 -11.55
CA PHE A 259 -8.04 -2.30 -12.79
C PHE A 259 -8.18 -0.78 -12.93
N PHE A 260 -7.11 -0.12 -13.37
CA PHE A 260 -7.10 1.31 -13.67
C PHE A 260 -6.67 1.54 -15.11
N GLN A 261 -7.46 2.32 -15.87
CA GLN A 261 -7.06 2.76 -17.22
C GLN A 261 -5.93 3.80 -17.17
N SER A 262 -5.92 4.63 -16.14
CA SER A 262 -4.87 5.60 -15.89
C SER A 262 -4.65 5.79 -14.39
N PHE A 263 -3.44 6.20 -14.04
CA PHE A 263 -3.04 6.59 -12.68
C PHE A 263 -2.83 8.10 -12.55
N ASP A 264 -3.25 8.87 -13.55
CA ASP A 264 -3.15 10.33 -13.54
C ASP A 264 -4.35 10.94 -12.81
N LEU A 265 -4.09 11.83 -11.86
CA LEU A 265 -5.14 12.49 -11.08
C LEU A 265 -5.91 13.51 -11.94
N PRO A 266 -7.22 13.69 -11.72
CA PRO A 266 -7.99 14.72 -12.41
C PRO A 266 -7.47 16.14 -12.13
N PRO A 267 -7.45 17.04 -13.13
CA PRO A 267 -7.07 18.44 -12.92
C PRO A 267 -7.97 19.10 -11.86
N GLY A 268 -7.36 19.71 -10.83
CA GLY A 268 -8.09 20.38 -9.75
C GLY A 268 -8.40 19.51 -8.52
N GLN A 269 -8.29 18.19 -8.63
CA GLN A 269 -8.12 17.28 -7.49
C GLN A 269 -6.64 16.95 -7.22
N ASP A 270 -5.75 17.73 -7.81
CA ASP A 270 -4.31 17.77 -7.53
C ASP A 270 -4.06 18.23 -6.09
N MET A 271 -4.38 17.34 -5.15
CA MET A 271 -3.73 17.30 -3.86
C MET A 271 -2.21 17.26 -4.04
N THR A 272 -1.66 16.92 -5.20
CA THR A 272 -0.22 17.03 -5.49
C THR A 272 0.37 18.44 -5.38
N ARG A 273 -0.44 19.52 -5.49
CA ARG A 273 0.02 20.89 -5.23
C ARG A 273 -0.06 21.31 -3.76
N SER A 274 -0.87 20.64 -2.94
CA SER A 274 -1.14 21.01 -1.54
C SER A 274 -0.72 19.97 -0.49
N SER A 275 -0.64 18.71 -0.88
CA SER A 275 -0.23 17.59 -0.06
C SER A 275 1.28 17.50 -0.08
N PRO A 276 1.90 17.33 1.08
CA PRO A 276 3.35 17.20 1.15
C PRO A 276 3.77 15.99 0.33
N ILE A 277 4.82 16.15 -0.48
CA ILE A 277 5.54 15.03 -1.08
C ILE A 277 6.78 14.82 -0.21
N TRP A 278 7.01 13.59 0.21
CA TRP A 278 8.17 13.25 1.03
C TRP A 278 8.82 11.97 0.53
N THR A 279 10.02 11.73 1.02
CA THR A 279 10.80 10.53 0.74
C THR A 279 10.49 9.48 1.80
N PRO A 280 10.31 8.21 1.43
CA PRO A 280 10.08 7.16 2.41
C PRO A 280 11.18 7.11 3.47
N PRO A 281 10.84 6.84 4.74
CA PRO A 281 11.83 6.69 5.80
C PRO A 281 12.68 5.44 5.55
N SER A 282 13.94 5.48 5.99
CA SER A 282 14.77 4.27 5.99
C SER A 282 14.18 3.19 6.89
N PRO A 283 14.36 1.89 6.55
CA PRO A 283 13.95 0.82 7.44
C PRO A 283 14.66 0.94 8.79
N PRO A 284 13.94 0.77 9.92
CA PRO A 284 14.55 0.86 11.23
C PRO A 284 15.54 -0.30 11.44
N PRO A 285 16.55 -0.12 12.31
CA PRO A 285 17.50 -1.19 12.62
C PRO A 285 16.79 -2.40 13.23
N GLU A 286 17.34 -3.58 12.99
CA GLU A 286 16.83 -4.81 13.59
C GLU A 286 17.19 -4.88 15.07
N THR A 287 16.16 -4.82 15.91
CA THR A 287 16.21 -4.90 17.36
C THR A 287 15.09 -5.82 17.83
N GLU A 288 15.16 -6.28 19.07
CA GLU A 288 14.08 -7.09 19.63
C GLU A 288 12.75 -6.32 19.67
N ALA A 289 12.78 -5.00 19.86
CA ALA A 289 11.60 -4.14 19.74
C ALA A 289 11.02 -4.12 18.32
N THR A 290 11.86 -3.86 17.31
CA THR A 290 11.38 -3.78 15.91
C THR A 290 10.88 -5.13 15.40
N LYS A 291 11.44 -6.24 15.89
CA LYS A 291 10.92 -7.60 15.64
C LYS A 291 9.60 -7.86 16.34
N ALA A 292 9.49 -7.54 17.63
CA ALA A 292 8.27 -7.74 18.41
C ALA A 292 7.06 -7.07 17.75
N TRP A 293 7.25 -5.83 17.29
CA TRP A 293 6.18 -5.02 16.68
C TRP A 293 6.10 -5.12 15.16
N SER A 294 6.92 -5.98 14.53
CA SER A 294 6.95 -6.17 13.07
C SER A 294 7.20 -4.88 12.27
N LEU A 295 8.08 -4.00 12.78
CA LEU A 295 8.42 -2.69 12.20
C LEU A 295 9.63 -2.73 11.26
N GLY A 296 10.42 -3.81 11.31
CA GLY A 296 11.63 -3.96 10.50
C GLY A 296 11.36 -4.38 9.05
N ALA A 297 12.39 -4.27 8.20
CA ALA A 297 12.32 -4.64 6.79
C ALA A 297 11.90 -6.10 6.58
N GLU A 298 12.38 -7.05 7.39
CA GLU A 298 11.99 -8.47 7.26
C GLU A 298 10.49 -8.73 7.45
N SER A 299 9.81 -7.86 8.21
CA SER A 299 8.39 -7.99 8.54
C SER A 299 7.48 -7.17 7.63
N ARG A 300 8.03 -6.42 6.67
CA ARG A 300 7.27 -5.52 5.77
C ARG A 300 6.12 -6.21 5.02
N GLN A 301 6.33 -7.48 4.66
CA GLN A 301 5.33 -8.29 3.97
C GLN A 301 4.35 -9.00 4.91
N ARG A 302 4.61 -9.03 6.22
CA ARG A 302 3.76 -9.69 7.20
C ARG A 302 2.45 -8.92 7.40
N LEU A 303 1.48 -9.66 7.91
CA LEU A 303 0.23 -9.08 8.35
C LEU A 303 0.46 -8.33 9.67
N PRO A 304 -0.03 -7.08 9.81
CA PRO A 304 -0.07 -6.45 11.12
C PRO A 304 -0.92 -7.29 12.09
N THR A 305 -0.44 -7.47 13.33
CA THR A 305 -1.10 -8.36 14.28
C THR A 305 -2.52 -7.92 14.62
N HIS A 306 -2.77 -6.60 14.72
CA HIS A 306 -4.12 -6.07 14.98
C HIS A 306 -5.10 -6.42 13.86
N LEU A 307 -4.65 -6.47 12.61
CA LEU A 307 -5.49 -6.87 11.48
C LEU A 307 -5.90 -8.34 11.54
N GLY A 308 -5.04 -9.21 12.09
CA GLY A 308 -5.39 -10.61 12.36
C GLY A 308 -6.56 -10.72 13.35
N ILE A 309 -6.51 -9.94 14.45
CA ILE A 309 -7.59 -9.88 15.43
C ILE A 309 -8.86 -9.27 14.83
N PHE A 310 -8.71 -8.18 14.08
CA PHE A 310 -9.82 -7.53 13.37
C PHE A 310 -10.54 -8.52 12.45
N LYS A 311 -9.79 -9.31 11.66
CA LYS A 311 -10.35 -10.33 10.77
C LYS A 311 -11.14 -11.39 11.52
N ILE A 312 -10.65 -11.85 12.68
CA ILE A 312 -11.37 -12.81 13.53
C ILE A 312 -12.67 -12.18 14.04
N ALA A 313 -12.60 -10.94 14.53
CA ALA A 313 -13.77 -10.20 15.00
C ALA A 313 -14.82 -10.02 13.90
N SER A 314 -14.41 -9.56 12.71
CA SER A 314 -15.28 -9.37 11.54
C SER A 314 -15.91 -10.70 11.09
N SER A 315 -15.13 -11.78 11.01
CA SER A 315 -15.62 -13.12 10.67
C SER A 315 -16.67 -13.63 11.65
N MET A 316 -16.43 -13.47 12.97
CA MET A 316 -17.39 -13.86 14.00
C MET A 316 -18.69 -13.05 13.91
N ALA A 317 -18.56 -11.74 13.68
CA ALA A 317 -19.69 -10.83 13.54
C ALA A 317 -20.58 -11.24 12.35
N SER A 318 -19.95 -11.57 11.21
CA SER A 318 -20.62 -12.09 10.01
C SER A 318 -21.40 -13.39 10.25
N ILE A 319 -20.85 -14.33 11.04
CA ILE A 319 -21.52 -15.60 11.37
C ILE A 319 -22.75 -15.37 12.25
N GLN A 320 -22.68 -14.44 13.19
CA GLN A 320 -23.74 -14.19 14.18
C GLN A 320 -24.99 -13.52 13.57
N ARG A 321 -24.92 -13.00 12.33
CA ARG A 321 -26.05 -12.38 11.59
C ARG A 321 -26.81 -11.30 12.39
N LEU A 322 -26.16 -10.65 13.35
CA LEU A 322 -26.77 -9.58 14.14
C LEU A 322 -26.76 -8.27 13.34
N PRO A 323 -27.82 -7.46 13.32
CA PRO A 323 -27.82 -6.18 12.60
C PRO A 323 -26.67 -5.23 13.01
N SER A 324 -26.30 -5.23 14.29
CA SER A 324 -25.15 -4.47 14.81
C SER A 324 -23.78 -4.99 14.36
N SER A 325 -23.71 -6.15 13.71
CA SER A 325 -22.48 -6.68 13.10
C SER A 325 -22.18 -6.07 11.73
N TYR A 326 -23.15 -5.41 11.10
CA TYR A 326 -23.03 -4.94 9.71
C TYR A 326 -21.86 -3.97 9.54
N SER A 327 -21.71 -3.02 10.47
CA SER A 327 -20.62 -2.03 10.47
C SER A 327 -19.23 -2.68 10.56
N PHE A 328 -19.11 -3.87 11.15
CA PHE A 328 -17.85 -4.62 11.22
C PHE A 328 -17.53 -5.42 9.94
N VAL A 329 -18.53 -5.60 9.07
CA VAL A 329 -18.40 -6.38 7.84
C VAL A 329 -18.38 -5.50 6.60
N ASP A 330 -19.02 -4.32 6.63
CA ASP A 330 -18.85 -3.29 5.61
C ASP A 330 -17.42 -2.72 5.66
N PHE A 331 -16.59 -3.22 4.74
CA PHE A 331 -15.18 -2.90 4.65
C PHE A 331 -14.88 -1.58 3.95
N LYS A 332 -15.86 -0.94 3.28
CA LYS A 332 -15.64 0.34 2.60
C LYS A 332 -15.11 1.40 3.56
N GLN A 333 -15.73 1.53 4.72
CA GLN A 333 -15.32 2.50 5.75
C GLN A 333 -13.95 2.15 6.34
N TRP A 334 -13.69 0.87 6.61
CA TRP A 334 -12.40 0.40 7.13
C TRP A 334 -11.23 0.64 6.18
N ARG A 335 -11.47 0.64 4.85
CA ARG A 335 -10.47 1.04 3.85
C ARG A 335 -10.14 2.53 3.92
N ARG A 336 -11.13 3.41 4.16
CA ARG A 336 -10.90 4.87 4.26
C ARG A 336 -10.11 5.25 5.51
N LEU A 337 -10.31 4.50 6.58
CA LEU A 337 -9.47 4.56 7.79
C LEU A 337 -8.16 3.76 7.63
N GLY A 338 -8.02 3.03 6.52
CA GLY A 338 -7.02 2.01 6.20
C GLY A 338 -6.41 1.27 7.38
N VAL A 339 -7.29 0.55 8.09
CA VAL A 339 -6.93 -0.43 9.14
C VAL A 339 -5.81 -1.39 8.74
N VAL A 340 -5.64 -1.66 7.44
CA VAL A 340 -4.63 -2.58 6.89
C VAL A 340 -3.27 -1.94 6.63
N VAL A 341 -3.18 -0.60 6.68
CA VAL A 341 -1.97 0.18 6.42
C VAL A 341 -1.18 0.41 7.71
N TRP A 342 -1.87 0.78 8.80
CA TRP A 342 -1.25 1.09 10.08
C TRP A 342 -0.41 -0.06 10.64
N ASP A 343 0.66 0.24 11.37
CA ASP A 343 1.42 -0.78 12.09
C ASP A 343 0.86 -1.07 13.49
N ALA A 344 1.22 -2.22 14.04
CA ALA A 344 0.67 -2.67 15.32
C ALA A 344 1.09 -1.76 16.49
N TRP A 345 2.23 -1.07 16.39
CA TRP A 345 2.71 -0.18 17.44
C TRP A 345 1.89 1.11 17.51
N ARG A 346 1.62 1.75 16.36
CA ARG A 346 0.73 2.93 16.29
C ARG A 346 -0.66 2.58 16.82
N MET A 347 -1.22 1.46 16.36
CA MET A 347 -2.54 1.01 16.80
C MET A 347 -2.59 0.69 18.30
N TYR A 348 -1.50 0.19 18.86
CA TYR A 348 -1.36 -0.01 20.30
C TYR A 348 -1.37 1.32 21.07
N ARG A 349 -0.53 2.28 20.67
CA ARG A 349 -0.41 3.58 21.34
C ARG A 349 -1.71 4.40 21.33
N ILE A 350 -2.52 4.27 20.28
CA ILE A 350 -3.83 4.92 20.16
C ILE A 350 -4.90 4.21 21.01
N GLY A 351 -4.63 2.98 21.46
CA GLY A 351 -5.54 2.17 22.27
C GLY A 351 -6.57 1.40 21.43
N LEU A 352 -6.28 1.13 20.16
CA LEU A 352 -7.10 0.31 19.26
C LEU A 352 -6.58 -1.13 19.12
N PHE A 353 -5.46 -1.44 19.78
CA PHE A 353 -4.86 -2.75 19.86
C PHE A 353 -4.28 -2.96 21.27
N GLU A 354 -4.57 -4.09 21.92
CA GLU A 354 -4.12 -4.37 23.29
C GLU A 354 -2.70 -4.96 23.37
N GLY A 355 -2.08 -5.22 22.21
CA GLY A 355 -0.75 -5.81 22.13
C GLY A 355 -0.76 -7.27 21.65
N LEU A 356 0.43 -7.87 21.64
CA LEU A 356 0.64 -9.21 21.09
C LEU A 356 0.03 -10.29 22.01
N PRO A 357 -0.66 -11.31 21.47
CA PRO A 357 -1.18 -12.42 22.27
C PRO A 357 0.00 -13.23 22.83
N ARG A 358 0.28 -13.09 24.13
CA ARG A 358 1.48 -13.64 24.77
C ARG A 358 1.22 -14.08 26.21
N SER A 359 2.12 -14.92 26.73
CA SER A 359 1.97 -15.57 28.03
C SER A 359 2.06 -14.55 29.17
N PRO A 360 1.32 -14.76 30.28
CA PRO A 360 1.49 -13.98 31.51
C PRO A 360 2.96 -13.86 31.92
N GLY A 361 3.39 -12.65 32.28
CA GLY A 361 4.77 -12.37 32.71
C GLY A 361 5.77 -12.15 31.58
N GLU A 362 5.35 -12.21 30.32
CA GLU A 362 6.24 -11.88 29.21
C GLU A 362 6.53 -10.38 29.15
N VAL A 363 7.81 -10.06 28.93
CA VAL A 363 8.32 -8.69 28.83
C VAL A 363 8.53 -8.35 27.36
N ILE A 364 7.82 -7.34 26.87
CA ILE A 364 7.83 -6.93 25.47
C ILE A 364 8.60 -5.61 25.35
N PRO A 365 9.73 -5.57 24.63
CA PRO A 365 10.45 -4.33 24.40
C PRO A 365 9.62 -3.37 23.53
N THR A 366 9.65 -2.08 23.87
CA THR A 366 8.98 -1.03 23.09
C THR A 366 9.99 -0.32 22.17
N PRO A 367 9.53 0.20 21.02
CA PRO A 367 10.38 1.02 20.15
C PRO A 367 10.97 2.26 20.82
N GLU A 368 10.35 2.75 21.89
CA GLU A 368 10.79 3.91 22.67
C GLU A 368 11.87 3.57 23.73
N GLY A 369 12.34 2.31 23.80
CA GLY A 369 13.38 1.86 24.73
C GLY A 369 12.87 1.41 26.09
N GLY A 370 11.56 1.25 26.25
CA GLY A 370 10.92 0.72 27.44
C GLY A 370 10.51 -0.75 27.30
N TYR A 371 9.70 -1.22 28.25
CA TYR A 371 9.14 -2.57 28.24
C TYR A 371 7.69 -2.56 28.69
N LEU A 372 6.88 -3.44 28.10
CA LEU A 372 5.54 -3.76 28.55
C LEU A 372 5.56 -5.12 29.22
N THR A 373 5.01 -5.22 30.42
CA THR A 373 4.82 -6.50 31.10
C THR A 373 3.39 -6.97 30.87
N VAL A 374 3.22 -8.15 30.26
CA VAL A 374 1.89 -8.76 30.14
C VAL A 374 1.43 -9.18 31.53
N LEU A 375 0.50 -8.41 32.10
CA LEU A 375 -0.09 -8.74 33.40
C LEU A 375 -0.82 -10.08 33.31
N PRO A 376 -0.66 -10.98 34.30
CA PRO A 376 -1.46 -12.19 34.36
C PRO A 376 -2.94 -11.82 34.42
N ARG A 377 -3.72 -12.28 33.43
CA ARG A 377 -5.18 -12.20 33.51
C ARG A 377 -5.67 -13.11 34.64
N ASP A 378 -6.50 -12.56 35.52
CA ASP A 378 -7.13 -13.32 36.58
C ASP A 378 -7.93 -14.49 35.96
N PRO A 379 -7.79 -15.74 36.44
CA PRO A 379 -8.59 -16.86 35.98
C PRO A 379 -10.12 -16.62 36.09
N ASP A 380 -10.60 -15.82 37.03
CA ASP A 380 -12.02 -15.46 37.14
C ASP A 380 -12.44 -14.39 36.11
N GLU A 381 -11.49 -13.54 35.67
CA GLU A 381 -11.69 -12.64 34.52
C GLU A 381 -11.67 -13.38 33.18
N ARG A 382 -11.13 -14.60 33.07
CA ARG A 382 -11.20 -15.38 31.81
C ARG A 382 -12.64 -15.64 31.35
N ALA A 383 -13.58 -15.69 32.29
CA ALA A 383 -15.01 -15.81 32.00
C ALA A 383 -15.69 -14.46 31.71
N GLN A 384 -15.05 -13.33 32.05
CA GLN A 384 -15.61 -11.97 32.00
C GLN A 384 -14.72 -10.91 31.32
N ILE A 385 -13.72 -11.26 30.50
CA ILE A 385 -13.04 -10.24 29.68
C ILE A 385 -14.08 -9.70 28.70
N PRO A 386 -14.36 -8.39 28.69
CA PRO A 386 -15.12 -7.82 27.61
C PRO A 386 -14.25 -7.87 26.37
N SER A 387 -14.41 -8.94 25.57
CA SER A 387 -14.21 -8.86 24.10
C SER A 387 -14.98 -7.68 23.48
N VAL A 388 -15.83 -7.05 24.29
CA VAL A 388 -16.60 -5.82 24.15
C VAL A 388 -15.75 -4.53 24.22
N ASN A 389 -14.51 -4.47 24.71
CA ASN A 389 -13.81 -3.16 24.82
C ASN A 389 -13.17 -2.69 23.50
N TYR A 390 -12.27 -3.47 22.87
CA TYR A 390 -11.62 -3.03 21.62
C TYR A 390 -12.59 -2.98 20.43
N LYS A 391 -13.52 -3.93 20.32
CA LYS A 391 -14.52 -3.94 19.23
C LYS A 391 -15.39 -2.69 19.27
N SER A 392 -15.78 -2.25 20.46
CA SER A 392 -16.55 -1.02 20.63
C SER A 392 -15.74 0.22 20.23
N ARG A 393 -14.43 0.25 20.52
CA ARG A 393 -13.55 1.36 20.06
C ARG A 393 -13.40 1.38 18.56
N TRP A 394 -13.25 0.22 17.93
CA TRP A 394 -13.25 0.11 16.48
C TRP A 394 -14.56 0.64 15.92
N LEU A 395 -15.71 0.09 16.36
CA LEU A 395 -17.03 0.51 15.91
C LEU A 395 -17.26 2.02 16.09
N ALA A 396 -16.82 2.60 17.21
CA ALA A 396 -16.95 4.03 17.45
C ALA A 396 -16.24 4.91 16.39
N LEU A 397 -15.24 4.39 15.66
CA LEU A 397 -14.58 5.14 14.56
C LEU A 397 -15.44 5.30 13.32
N ILE A 398 -16.55 4.57 13.23
CA ILE A 398 -17.39 4.54 12.03
C ILE A 398 -18.86 4.88 12.31
N GLY A 399 -19.16 5.39 13.52
CA GLY A 399 -20.51 5.74 13.97
C GLY A 399 -21.33 4.53 14.41
#